data_AF-A0A5C8LP29-F1
#
_entry.id   AF-A0A5C8LP29-F1
#
_cell.length_a   1.000
_cell.length_b   1.000
_cell.length_c   1.000
_cell.angle_alpha   90.00
_cell.angle_beta   90.00
_cell.angle_gamma   90.00
#
_symmetry.space_group_name_H-M   'P 1'
#
loop_
_entity.id
_entity.type
_entity.pdbx_description
1 polymer ?
#
loop_
_entity_poly.entity_id
_entity_poly.type
_entity_poly.pdbx_seq_one_letter_code
_entity_poly.pdbx_strand_id
1 'polypeptide(L)'
;MNLDNWLAVVFDTSKYKIKAEITKVIMDHNERGVLLSSFAGTSCIKVGFNALTLEINEVFTKLSELKYFNMKDLKFVYLKVYDFIENQRNEIIEQTEITNYTPEINFIDRYLNECRAHLELRTEVYKQIIMERKRKFYWDFFKIIISAVIGGLIGGYISKYIFLK
;
A
#
# COMPACT_ATOMS: atom_id res chain seq x y z
N MET A 1 11.16 -2.27 15.06
CA MET A 1 11.23 -3.23 13.93
C MET A 1 11.64 -2.45 12.69
N ASN A 2 12.62 -2.91 11.92
CA ASN A 2 13.04 -2.25 10.67
C ASN A 2 11.91 -2.39 9.63
N LEU A 3 11.67 -1.36 8.82
CA LEU A 3 10.63 -1.34 7.78
C LEU A 3 10.81 -2.48 6.78
N ASP A 4 12.05 -2.80 6.43
CA ASP A 4 12.38 -3.93 5.54
C ASP A 4 11.98 -5.28 6.14
N ASN A 5 12.30 -5.52 7.43
CA ASN A 5 11.92 -6.75 8.12
C ASN A 5 10.40 -6.86 8.29
N TRP A 6 9.72 -5.74 8.53
CA TRP A 6 8.25 -5.71 8.60
C TRP A 6 7.63 -6.08 7.24
N LEU A 7 8.11 -5.47 6.16
CA LEU A 7 7.64 -5.79 4.80
C LEU A 7 7.90 -7.26 4.45
N ALA A 8 9.05 -7.82 4.82
CA ALA A 8 9.35 -9.23 4.58
C ALA A 8 8.33 -10.16 5.25
N VAL A 9 8.00 -9.92 6.53
CA VAL A 9 6.99 -10.71 7.25
C VAL A 9 5.60 -10.54 6.64
N VAL A 10 5.24 -9.32 6.27
CA VAL A 10 3.95 -9.04 5.63
C VAL A 10 3.86 -9.75 4.29
N PHE A 11 4.88 -9.65 3.44
CA PHE A 11 4.90 -10.30 2.12
C PHE A 11 4.85 -11.82 2.24
N ASP A 12 5.60 -12.41 3.16
CA ASP A 12 5.54 -13.86 3.40
C ASP A 12 4.11 -14.28 3.78
N THR A 13 3.48 -13.55 4.71
CA THR A 13 2.08 -13.80 5.08
C THR A 13 1.12 -13.63 3.91
N SER A 14 1.30 -12.60 3.08
CA SER A 14 0.47 -12.32 1.91
C SER A 14 0.58 -13.44 0.87
N LYS A 15 1.78 -14.02 0.65
CA LYS A 15 1.95 -15.19 -0.23
C LYS A 15 1.08 -16.36 0.19
N TYR A 16 1.08 -16.69 1.49
CA TYR A 16 0.25 -17.78 2.01
C TYR A 16 -1.24 -17.52 1.81
N LYS A 17 -1.70 -16.28 2.04
CA LYS A 17 -3.10 -15.92 1.81
C LYS A 17 -3.52 -16.02 0.35
N ILE A 18 -2.70 -15.49 -0.57
CA ILE A 18 -2.94 -15.57 -2.03
C ILE A 18 -3.06 -17.03 -2.45
N LYS A 19 -2.10 -17.87 -2.01
CA LYS A 19 -2.12 -19.31 -2.29
C LYS A 19 -3.34 -20.00 -1.72
N ALA A 20 -3.76 -19.64 -0.51
CA ALA A 20 -4.94 -20.21 0.13
C ALA A 20 -6.22 -19.88 -0.66
N GLU A 21 -6.36 -18.64 -1.15
CA GLU A 21 -7.51 -18.24 -1.97
C GLU A 21 -7.55 -19.00 -3.31
N ILE A 22 -6.41 -19.15 -3.99
CA ILE A 22 -6.32 -19.96 -5.21
C ILE A 22 -6.68 -21.43 -4.93
N THR A 23 -6.16 -21.99 -3.83
CA THR A 23 -6.43 -23.38 -3.43
C THR A 23 -7.92 -23.62 -3.18
N LYS A 24 -8.63 -22.68 -2.55
CA LYS A 24 -10.09 -22.79 -2.34
C LYS A 24 -10.85 -22.90 -3.67
N VAL A 25 -10.46 -22.10 -4.66
CA VAL A 25 -11.08 -22.11 -5.99
C VAL A 25 -10.78 -23.41 -6.74
N ILE A 26 -9.55 -23.91 -6.63
CA ILE A 26 -9.16 -25.23 -7.18
C ILE A 26 -10.04 -26.33 -6.56
N MET A 27 -10.22 -26.32 -5.24
CA MET A 27 -11.05 -27.31 -4.54
C MET A 27 -12.52 -27.24 -4.99
N ASP A 28 -13.10 -26.05 -5.06
CA ASP A 28 -14.50 -25.87 -5.52
C ASP A 28 -14.68 -26.36 -6.97
N HIS A 29 -13.75 -26.07 -7.87
CA HIS A 29 -13.81 -26.57 -9.24
C HIS A 29 -13.60 -28.08 -9.35
N ASN A 30 -12.77 -28.66 -8.49
CA ASN A 30 -12.57 -30.10 -8.41
C ASN A 30 -13.82 -30.82 -7.90
N GLU A 31 -14.46 -30.30 -6.84
CA GLU A 31 -15.72 -30.83 -6.30
C GLU A 31 -16.85 -30.80 -7.33
N ARG A 32 -16.86 -29.80 -8.21
CA ARG A 32 -17.82 -29.67 -9.32
C ARG A 32 -17.43 -30.47 -10.57
N GLY A 33 -16.29 -31.15 -10.58
CA GLY A 33 -15.80 -31.94 -11.72
C GLY A 33 -15.39 -31.11 -12.94
N VAL A 34 -15.11 -29.82 -12.77
CA VAL A 34 -14.77 -28.87 -13.85
C VAL A 34 -13.35 -28.32 -13.77
N LEU A 35 -12.48 -28.95 -12.97
CA LEU A 35 -11.11 -28.48 -12.71
C LEU A 35 -10.27 -28.28 -13.99
N LEU A 36 -10.45 -29.14 -14.98
CA LEU A 36 -9.69 -29.11 -16.24
C LEU A 36 -10.29 -28.17 -17.29
N SER A 37 -11.32 -27.40 -16.92
CA SER A 37 -11.93 -26.42 -17.83
C SER A 37 -11.08 -25.15 -17.90
N SER A 38 -11.08 -24.49 -19.06
CA SER A 38 -10.48 -23.16 -19.21
C SER A 38 -11.08 -22.12 -18.25
N PHE A 39 -12.36 -22.29 -17.87
CA PHE A 39 -13.00 -21.45 -16.87
C PHE A 39 -12.36 -21.60 -15.48
N ALA A 40 -11.98 -22.81 -15.07
CA ALA A 40 -11.29 -23.02 -13.81
C ALA A 40 -9.92 -22.34 -13.78
N GLY A 41 -9.13 -22.48 -14.85
CA GLY A 41 -7.84 -21.80 -14.99
C GLY A 41 -7.95 -20.27 -14.95
N THR A 42 -8.86 -19.70 -15.73
CA THR A 42 -9.12 -18.24 -15.70
C THR A 42 -9.61 -17.76 -14.33
N SER A 43 -10.44 -18.55 -13.63
CA SER A 43 -10.95 -18.19 -12.30
C SER A 43 -9.85 -18.19 -11.25
N CYS A 44 -8.95 -19.18 -11.26
CA CYS A 44 -7.79 -19.25 -10.36
C CYS A 44 -6.88 -18.03 -10.54
N ILE A 45 -6.56 -17.66 -11.78
CA ILE A 45 -5.73 -16.48 -12.08
C ILE A 45 -6.40 -15.20 -11.58
N LYS A 46 -7.68 -15.00 -11.89
CA LYS A 46 -8.44 -13.83 -11.45
C LYS A 46 -8.43 -13.70 -9.93
N VAL A 47 -8.70 -14.80 -9.23
CA VAL A 47 -8.72 -14.81 -7.76
C VAL A 47 -7.33 -14.55 -7.19
N GLY A 48 -6.27 -15.11 -7.77
CA GLY A 48 -4.89 -14.83 -7.39
C GLY A 48 -4.54 -13.34 -7.47
N PHE A 49 -4.83 -12.67 -8.59
CA PHE A 49 -4.57 -11.25 -8.76
C PHE A 49 -5.48 -10.34 -7.93
N ASN A 50 -6.74 -10.75 -7.71
CA ASN A 50 -7.63 -10.04 -6.79
C ASN A 50 -7.12 -10.12 -5.34
N ALA A 51 -6.68 -11.30 -4.90
CA ALA A 51 -6.06 -11.48 -3.58
C ALA A 51 -4.79 -10.63 -3.45
N LEU A 52 -3.94 -10.62 -4.49
CA LEU A 52 -2.76 -9.74 -4.53
C LEU A 52 -3.14 -8.26 -4.37
N THR A 53 -4.20 -7.80 -5.06
CA THR A 53 -4.70 -6.43 -4.93
C THR A 53 -5.19 -6.11 -3.51
N LEU A 54 -5.87 -7.06 -2.86
CA LEU A 54 -6.29 -6.92 -1.47
C LEU A 54 -5.10 -6.82 -0.52
N GLU A 55 -4.07 -7.65 -0.70
CA GLU A 55 -2.87 -7.62 0.12
C GLU A 55 -2.08 -6.30 -0.06
N ILE A 56 -2.00 -5.76 -1.29
CA ILE A 56 -1.46 -4.41 -1.51
C ILE A 56 -2.22 -3.38 -0.66
N ASN A 57 -3.55 -3.41 -0.67
CA ASN A 57 -4.36 -2.51 0.15
C ASN A 57 -4.10 -2.69 1.65
N GLU A 58 -3.93 -3.93 2.10
CA GLU A 58 -3.65 -4.24 3.51
C GLU A 58 -2.27 -3.71 3.94
N VAL A 59 -1.24 -3.84 3.09
CA VAL A 59 0.10 -3.27 3.33
C VAL A 59 -0.01 -1.76 3.55
N PHE A 60 -0.68 -1.05 2.65
CA PHE A 60 -0.86 0.40 2.79
C PHE A 60 -1.70 0.76 4.01
N THR A 61 -2.76 0.01 4.31
CA THR A 61 -3.60 0.22 5.51
C THR A 61 -2.78 0.11 6.78
N LYS A 62 -2.02 -0.97 6.96
CA LYS A 62 -1.12 -1.15 8.11
C LYS A 62 -0.03 -0.08 8.17
N LEU A 63 0.40 0.38 7.01
CA LEU A 63 1.38 1.46 6.92
C LEU A 63 0.82 2.82 7.38
N SER A 64 -0.49 3.09 7.24
CA SER A 64 -1.11 4.29 7.81
C SER A 64 -1.09 4.33 9.33
N GLU A 65 -1.07 3.17 9.98
CA GLU A 65 -1.02 3.03 11.43
C GLU A 65 0.37 3.38 11.98
N LEU A 66 1.40 3.41 11.11
CA LEU A 66 2.73 3.85 11.49
C LEU A 66 2.75 5.37 11.73
N LYS A 67 2.98 5.73 12.99
CA LYS A 67 2.91 7.11 13.51
C LYS A 67 3.86 8.09 12.82
N TYR A 68 4.99 7.59 12.29
CA TYR A 68 5.99 8.37 11.58
C TYR A 68 6.26 7.72 10.23
N PHE A 69 5.72 8.32 9.18
CA PHE A 69 5.88 7.86 7.81
C PHE A 69 6.25 9.04 6.92
N ASN A 70 7.37 8.93 6.22
CA ASN A 70 7.91 9.99 5.39
C ASN A 70 7.91 9.61 3.89
N MET A 71 8.27 10.57 3.05
CA MET A 71 8.25 10.38 1.59
C MET A 71 9.29 9.36 1.09
N LYS A 72 10.43 9.23 1.78
CA LYS A 72 11.46 8.23 1.45
C LYS A 72 10.97 6.82 1.78
N ASP A 73 10.31 6.67 2.92
CA ASP A 73 9.71 5.40 3.34
C ASP A 73 8.61 4.98 2.34
N LEU A 74 7.79 5.93 1.87
CA LEU A 74 6.80 5.69 0.83
C LEU A 74 7.42 5.20 -0.47
N LYS A 75 8.50 5.85 -0.92
CA LYS A 75 9.24 5.41 -2.11
C LYS A 75 9.82 4.01 -1.92
N PHE A 76 10.37 3.71 -0.75
CA PHE A 76 10.90 2.40 -0.42
C PHE A 76 9.82 1.31 -0.46
N VAL A 77 8.68 1.56 0.17
CA VAL A 77 7.54 0.63 0.17
C VAL A 77 7.01 0.44 -1.24
N TYR A 78 6.86 1.52 -2.02
CA TYR A 78 6.46 1.43 -3.42
C TYR A 78 7.34 0.45 -4.20
N LEU A 79 8.66 0.61 -4.13
CA LEU A 79 9.60 -0.28 -4.84
C LEU A 79 9.47 -1.73 -4.37
N LYS A 80 9.42 -1.95 -3.05
CA LYS A 80 9.30 -3.30 -2.47
C LYS A 80 7.99 -3.99 -2.85
N VAL A 81 6.88 -3.26 -2.87
CA VAL A 81 5.57 -3.80 -3.28
C VAL A 81 5.53 -4.02 -4.79
N TYR A 82 6.16 -3.14 -5.58
CA TYR A 82 6.28 -3.33 -7.02
C TYR A 82 7.05 -4.63 -7.34
N ASP A 83 8.22 -4.82 -6.73
CA ASP A 83 9.01 -6.05 -6.88
C ASP A 83 8.23 -7.29 -6.42
N PHE A 84 7.45 -7.16 -5.34
CA PHE A 84 6.58 -8.24 -4.87
C PHE A 84 5.52 -8.61 -5.92
N ILE A 85 4.84 -7.64 -6.52
CA ILE A 85 3.85 -7.86 -7.58
C ILE A 85 4.46 -8.61 -8.78
N GLU A 86 5.65 -8.19 -9.22
CA GLU A 86 6.34 -8.85 -10.33
C GLU A 86 6.70 -10.30 -10.02
N ASN A 87 7.19 -10.56 -8.81
CA ASN A 87 7.55 -11.91 -8.38
C ASN A 87 6.32 -12.82 -8.21
N GLN A 88 5.19 -12.27 -7.76
CA GLN A 88 3.95 -13.04 -7.59
C GLN A 88 3.31 -13.49 -8.90
N ARG A 89 3.61 -12.83 -10.03
CA ARG A 89 3.11 -13.24 -11.35
C ARG A 89 3.35 -14.72 -11.62
N ASN A 90 4.60 -15.16 -11.49
CA ASN A 90 4.98 -16.53 -11.82
C ASN A 90 4.38 -17.53 -10.84
N GLU A 91 4.38 -17.20 -9.54
CA GLU A 91 3.79 -18.06 -8.50
C GLU A 91 2.27 -18.27 -8.72
N ILE A 92 1.54 -17.24 -9.17
CA ILE A 92 0.11 -17.36 -9.50
C ILE A 92 -0.10 -18.26 -10.73
N ILE A 93 0.74 -18.11 -11.76
CA ILE A 93 0.65 -18.94 -12.98
C ILE A 93 0.95 -20.41 -12.67
N GLU A 94 2.04 -20.69 -11.94
CA GLU A 94 2.42 -22.05 -11.53
C GLU A 94 1.30 -22.75 -10.76
N GLN A 95 0.60 -22.03 -9.88
CA GLN A 95 -0.53 -22.61 -9.14
C GLN A 95 -1.73 -22.96 -10.03
N THR A 96 -1.82 -22.39 -11.23
CA THR A 96 -2.91 -22.66 -12.17
C THR A 96 -2.62 -23.82 -13.12
N GLU A 97 -1.38 -24.31 -13.18
CA GLU A 97 -0.98 -25.42 -14.06
C GLU A 97 -1.80 -26.70 -13.80
N ILE A 98 -2.28 -26.91 -12.56
CA ILE A 98 -3.15 -28.03 -12.20
C ILE A 98 -4.46 -28.08 -13.01
N THR A 99 -4.88 -26.95 -13.59
CA THR A 99 -6.09 -26.84 -14.42
C THR A 99 -5.85 -27.20 -15.90
N ASN A 100 -4.61 -27.54 -16.30
CA ASN A 100 -4.18 -27.71 -17.69
C ASN A 100 -4.49 -26.50 -18.61
N TYR A 101 -4.71 -25.34 -18.01
CA TYR A 101 -4.98 -24.10 -18.73
C TYR A 101 -3.68 -23.34 -18.97
N THR A 102 -3.40 -23.00 -20.22
CA THR A 102 -2.31 -22.09 -20.57
C THR A 102 -2.89 -20.69 -20.78
N PRO A 103 -2.67 -19.74 -19.88
CA PRO A 103 -3.22 -18.39 -20.04
C PRO A 103 -2.55 -17.64 -21.19
N GLU A 104 -3.37 -16.86 -21.92
CA GLU A 104 -2.84 -15.88 -22.86
C GLU A 104 -1.99 -14.83 -22.12
N ILE A 105 -0.84 -14.48 -22.68
CA ILE A 105 0.09 -13.50 -22.09
C ILE A 105 -0.63 -12.16 -21.83
N ASN A 106 -1.43 -11.69 -22.79
CA ASN A 106 -2.21 -10.46 -22.68
C ASN A 106 -3.20 -10.49 -21.51
N PHE A 107 -3.75 -11.66 -21.18
CA PHE A 107 -4.67 -11.81 -20.07
C PHE A 107 -3.95 -11.62 -18.73
N ILE A 108 -2.79 -12.25 -18.55
CA ILE A 108 -1.96 -12.08 -17.35
C ILE A 108 -1.50 -10.63 -17.22
N ASP A 109 -0.97 -10.05 -18.30
CA ASP A 109 -0.40 -8.70 -18.27
C ASP A 109 -1.47 -7.65 -17.96
N ARG A 110 -2.73 -7.89 -18.35
CA ARG A 110 -3.86 -7.05 -17.94
C ARG A 110 -4.01 -7.02 -16.42
N TYR A 111 -4.09 -8.17 -15.76
CA TYR A 111 -4.26 -8.23 -14.30
C TYR A 111 -3.03 -7.72 -13.54
N LEU A 112 -1.84 -7.96 -14.08
CA LEU A 112 -0.61 -7.40 -13.54
C LEU A 112 -0.62 -5.86 -13.60
N ASN A 113 -1.04 -5.30 -14.74
CA ASN A 113 -1.17 -3.86 -14.90
C ASN A 113 -2.27 -3.26 -14.02
N GLU A 114 -3.39 -3.98 -13.80
CA GLU A 114 -4.42 -3.57 -12.83
C GLU A 114 -3.83 -3.50 -11.40
N CYS A 115 -3.02 -4.49 -10.98
CA CYS A 115 -2.34 -4.47 -9.68
C CYS A 115 -1.35 -3.30 -9.56
N ARG A 116 -0.57 -3.03 -10.61
CA ARG A 116 0.35 -1.87 -10.66
C ARG A 116 -0.40 -0.55 -10.58
N ALA A 117 -1.49 -0.40 -11.32
CA ALA A 117 -2.33 0.79 -11.25
C ALA A 117 -2.91 0.99 -9.83
N HIS A 118 -3.32 -0.08 -9.16
CA HIS A 118 -3.75 -0.02 -7.77
C HIS A 118 -2.63 0.44 -6.82
N LEU A 119 -1.40 -0.07 -6.99
CA LEU A 119 -0.24 0.39 -6.24
C LEU A 119 0.03 1.88 -6.46
N GLU A 120 -0.02 2.36 -7.70
CA GLU A 120 0.16 3.78 -8.03
C GLU A 120 -0.89 4.67 -7.36
N LEU A 121 -2.16 4.30 -7.49
CA LEU A 121 -3.28 5.01 -6.86
C LEU A 121 -3.11 5.10 -5.35
N ARG A 122 -2.78 3.98 -4.69
CA ARG A 122 -2.53 3.99 -3.24
C ARG A 122 -1.33 4.87 -2.90
N THR A 123 -0.25 4.76 -3.63
CA THR A 123 0.95 5.59 -3.39
C THR A 123 0.62 7.08 -3.49
N GLU A 124 -0.16 7.49 -4.48
CA GLU A 124 -0.54 8.90 -4.66
C GLU A 124 -1.44 9.41 -3.52
N VAL A 125 -2.40 8.60 -3.06
CA VAL A 125 -3.21 8.93 -1.87
C VAL A 125 -2.33 9.17 -0.65
N TYR A 126 -1.36 8.28 -0.39
CA TYR A 126 -0.47 8.45 0.77
C TYR A 126 0.47 9.64 0.62
N LYS A 127 0.92 9.92 -0.59
CA LYS A 127 1.71 11.12 -0.89
C LYS A 127 0.94 12.40 -0.54
N GLN A 128 -0.34 12.49 -0.90
CA GLN A 128 -1.20 13.62 -0.52
C GLN A 128 -1.33 13.73 1.00
N ILE A 129 -1.59 12.62 1.71
CA ILE A 129 -1.68 12.58 3.18
C ILE A 129 -0.38 13.12 3.83
N ILE A 130 0.79 12.71 3.34
CA ILE A 130 2.08 13.18 3.87
C ILE A 130 2.23 14.69 3.64
N MET A 131 1.88 15.19 2.45
CA MET A 131 1.97 16.61 2.12
C MET A 131 1.03 17.45 2.99
N GLU A 132 -0.20 16.98 3.22
CA GLU A 132 -1.18 17.65 4.08
C GLU A 132 -0.73 17.72 5.53
N ARG A 133 -0.17 16.64 6.09
CA ARG A 133 0.40 16.63 7.44
C ARG A 133 1.52 17.67 7.57
N LYS A 134 2.42 17.75 6.60
CA LYS A 134 3.49 18.76 6.58
C LYS A 134 2.93 20.17 6.53
N ARG A 135 1.96 20.42 5.64
CA ARG A 135 1.30 21.73 5.52
C ARG A 135 0.65 22.16 6.84
N LYS A 136 -0.06 21.24 7.51
CA LYS A 136 -0.68 21.50 8.81
C LYS A 136 0.38 21.83 9.88
N PHE A 137 1.47 21.08 9.94
CA PHE A 137 2.57 21.35 10.86
C PHE A 137 3.19 22.73 10.65
N TYR A 138 3.49 23.12 9.40
CA TYR A 138 4.01 24.46 9.10
C TYR A 138 3.02 25.57 9.48
N TRP A 139 1.73 25.35 9.27
CA TRP A 139 0.69 26.29 9.65
C TRP A 139 0.61 26.49 11.17
N ASP A 140 0.67 25.40 11.93
CA ASP A 140 0.65 25.46 13.40
C ASP A 140 1.93 26.12 13.95
N PHE A 141 3.09 25.82 13.36
CA PHE A 141 4.35 26.47 13.71
C PHE A 141 4.33 27.97 13.40
N PHE A 142 3.79 28.36 12.25
CA PHE A 142 3.63 29.77 11.86
C PHE A 142 2.75 30.55 12.84
N LYS A 143 1.64 29.95 13.31
CA LYS A 143 0.80 30.56 14.35
C LYS A 143 1.57 30.81 15.64
N ILE A 144 2.38 29.85 16.09
CA ILE A 144 3.20 29.99 17.30
C ILE A 144 4.15 31.17 17.16
N ILE A 145 4.83 31.31 16.02
CA ILE A 145 5.74 32.43 15.76
C ILE A 145 4.97 33.76 15.82
N ILE A 146 3.83 33.86 15.14
CA ILE A 146 3.01 35.08 15.15
C ILE A 146 2.59 35.43 16.58
N SER A 147 2.08 34.46 17.34
CA SER A 147 1.68 34.67 18.73
C SER A 147 2.84 35.13 19.61
N ALA A 148 4.03 34.56 19.44
CA ALA A 148 5.23 34.97 20.16
C ALA A 148 5.68 36.40 19.81
N VAL A 149 5.64 36.77 18.51
CA VAL A 149 5.99 38.13 18.06
C VAL A 149 5.00 39.16 18.61
N ILE A 150 3.69 38.90 18.53
CA ILE A 150 2.66 39.79 19.07
C ILE A 150 2.81 39.93 20.60
N GLY A 151 3.00 38.81 21.32
CA GLY A 151 3.25 38.82 22.76
C GLY A 151 4.51 39.61 23.14
N GLY A 152 5.58 39.47 22.36
CA GLY A 152 6.81 40.25 22.54
C GLY A 152 6.62 41.75 22.30
N LEU A 153 5.86 42.14 21.26
CA LEU A 153 5.54 43.53 20.98
C LEU A 153 4.68 44.16 22.09
N ILE A 154 3.65 43.45 22.57
CA ILE A 154 2.79 43.91 23.68
C ILE A 154 3.60 44.02 24.96
N GLY A 155 4.39 43.00 25.31
CA GLY A 155 5.25 43.00 26.50
C GLY A 155 6.28 44.12 26.48
N GLY A 156 6.91 44.36 25.32
CA GLY A 156 7.84 45.48 25.12
C GLY A 156 7.17 46.85 25.27
N TYR A 157 5.95 47.01 24.75
CA TYR A 157 5.18 48.25 24.89
C TYR A 157 4.81 48.55 26.36
N ILE A 158 4.34 47.53 27.09
CA ILE A 158 4.00 47.65 28.53
C ILE A 158 5.25 47.97 29.36
N SER A 159 6.37 47.27 29.10
CA SER A 159 7.65 47.52 29.78
C SER A 159 8.11 48.98 29.61
N LYS A 160 7.97 49.54 28.39
CA LYS A 160 8.32 50.93 28.11
C LYS A 160 7.45 51.92 28.89
N TYR A 161 6.15 51.65 29.04
CA TYR A 161 5.21 52.51 29.77
C TYR A 161 5.42 52.48 31.29
N ILE A 162 5.83 51.34 31.84
CA ILE A 162 6.12 51.20 33.28
C ILE A 162 7.47 51.84 33.65
N PHE A 163 8.45 51.83 32.74
CA PHE A 163 9.79 52.38 33.00
C PHE A 163 9.89 53.91 32.79
N LEU A 164 8.91 54.53 32.12
CA LEU A 164 8.82 55.97 31.88
C LEU A 164 7.98 56.72 32.93
N LYS A 165 7.56 56.04 34.01
CA LYS A 165 6.76 56.60 35.10
C LYS A 165 7.55 56.50 36.41
#